data_AF-A0A4Y9NGD4-F1
#
_entry.id   AF-A0A4Y9NGD4-F1
#
_cell.length_a   1.000
_cell.length_b   1.000
_cell.length_c   1.000
_cell.angle_alpha   90.00
_cell.angle_beta   90.00
_cell.angle_gamma   90.00
#
_symmetry.space_group_name_H-M   'P 1'
#
loop_
_entity.id
_entity.type
_entity.pdbx_description
1 polymer ?
#
loop_
_entity_poly.entity_id
_entity_poly.type
_entity_poly.pdbx_seq_one_letter_code
_entity_poly.pdbx_strand_id
1 'polypeptide(L)'
;MTVPRPPRDRVDACPGALQTHPAADGALARVRVPGGALTRVQLRTLSAAARELGDGTLELTSRGNVQLRRLRAGSEPELGDRLAAVGLLPSATHETARNVVASVLSGRVG
;
A
#
# COMPACT_ATOMS: atom_id res chain seq x y z
N MET A 1 -28.03 14.41 20.10
CA MET A 1 -26.94 14.42 21.10
C MET A 1 -25.84 13.49 20.59
N THR A 2 -24.77 14.03 20.01
CA THR A 2 -23.72 13.23 19.36
C THR A 2 -22.66 12.87 20.39
N VAL A 3 -22.51 11.59 20.70
CA VAL A 3 -21.48 11.11 21.64
C VAL A 3 -20.10 11.32 21.00
N PRO A 4 -19.15 11.99 21.67
CA PRO A 4 -17.81 12.17 21.12
C PRO A 4 -17.12 10.82 20.95
N ARG A 5 -16.57 10.57 19.76
CA ARG A 5 -15.87 9.31 19.46
C ARG A 5 -14.63 9.21 20.36
N PRO A 6 -14.40 8.08 21.05
CA PRO A 6 -13.22 7.92 21.89
C PRO A 6 -11.94 8.14 21.07
N PRO A 7 -10.90 8.75 21.67
CA PRO A 7 -9.63 8.95 21.00
C PRO A 7 -9.05 7.58 20.60
N ARG A 8 -8.55 7.49 19.36
CA ARG A 8 -7.88 6.28 18.88
C ARG A 8 -6.45 6.30 19.43
N ASP A 9 -6.25 5.64 20.57
CA ASP A 9 -4.95 5.51 21.25
C ASP A 9 -3.99 4.57 20.50
N ARG A 10 -4.53 3.57 19.80
CA ARG A 10 -3.71 2.64 19.02
C ARG A 10 -3.41 3.20 17.64
N VAL A 11 -2.12 3.35 17.32
CA VAL A 11 -1.64 3.54 15.95
C VAL A 11 -2.19 2.39 15.09
N ASP A 12 -2.78 2.74 13.95
CA ASP A 12 -3.38 1.77 13.03
C ASP A 12 -2.27 0.82 12.53
N ALA A 13 -2.28 -0.43 13.01
CA ALA A 13 -1.26 -1.43 12.70
C ALA A 13 -1.39 -2.02 11.29
N CYS A 14 -2.19 -1.39 10.42
CA CYS A 14 -2.29 -1.77 9.03
C CYS A 14 -0.90 -1.65 8.37
N PRO A 15 -0.41 -2.72 7.70
CA PRO A 15 0.89 -2.71 7.03
C PRO A 15 0.89 -1.69 5.89
N GLY A 16 1.34 -0.48 6.16
CA GLY A 16 1.47 0.59 5.20
C GLY A 16 2.80 0.54 4.47
N ALA A 17 3.02 1.50 3.58
CA ALA A 17 4.32 1.66 2.92
C ALA A 17 5.34 2.36 3.82
N LEU A 18 4.87 3.22 4.74
CA LEU A 18 5.72 3.96 5.68
C LEU A 18 5.85 3.26 7.03
N GLN A 19 4.88 2.40 7.35
CA GLN A 19 4.88 1.56 8.55
C GLN A 19 4.59 0.12 8.15
N THR A 20 5.66 -0.61 7.83
CA THR A 20 5.57 -2.03 7.48
C THR A 20 5.19 -2.86 8.70
N HIS A 21 4.60 -4.03 8.44
CA HIS A 21 4.33 -5.00 9.48
C HIS A 21 5.46 -6.03 9.54
N PRO A 22 6.05 -6.30 10.72
CA PRO A 22 7.03 -7.37 10.86
C PRO A 22 6.34 -8.73 10.69
N ALA A 23 6.80 -9.52 9.74
CA ALA A 23 6.40 -10.93 9.60
C ALA A 23 7.62 -11.84 9.84
N ALA A 24 7.38 -13.13 10.08
CA ALA A 24 8.45 -14.14 10.14
C ALA A 24 9.31 -14.15 8.85
N ASP A 25 8.68 -13.69 7.78
CA ASP A 25 9.13 -13.35 6.44
C ASP A 25 10.36 -12.45 6.22
N GLY A 26 10.46 -11.44 7.09
CA GLY A 26 10.79 -10.08 6.68
C GLY A 26 9.54 -9.17 6.61
N ALA A 27 9.72 -7.87 6.37
CA ALA A 27 8.62 -6.90 6.53
C ALA A 27 7.59 -6.99 5.39
N LEU A 28 6.34 -6.63 5.70
CA LEU A 28 5.21 -6.61 4.78
C LEU A 28 4.72 -5.17 4.59
N ALA A 29 4.66 -4.70 3.35
CA ALA A 29 4.00 -3.45 2.97
C ALA A 29 2.76 -3.72 2.12
N ARG A 30 1.66 -3.03 2.38
CA ARG A 30 0.48 -3.02 1.51
C ARG A 30 0.33 -1.65 0.88
N VAL A 31 0.43 -1.62 -0.45
CA VAL A 31 0.24 -0.41 -1.24
C VAL A 31 -1.22 -0.29 -1.63
N ARG A 32 -1.82 0.87 -1.32
CA ARG A 32 -3.21 1.15 -1.66
C ARG A 32 -3.36 1.55 -3.11
N VAL A 33 -4.34 0.95 -3.78
CA VAL A 33 -4.65 1.23 -5.19
C VAL A 33 -6.13 1.57 -5.27
N PRO A 34 -6.49 2.86 -5.12
CA PRO A 34 -7.88 3.29 -5.21
C PRO A 34 -8.50 2.85 -6.54
N GLY A 35 -9.66 2.19 -6.47
CA GLY A 35 -10.35 1.62 -7.64
C GLY A 35 -9.65 0.43 -8.29
N GLY A 36 -8.51 -0.03 -7.77
CA GLY A 36 -7.75 -1.17 -8.30
C GLY A 36 -7.06 -0.91 -9.65
N ALA A 37 -6.99 0.35 -10.10
CA ALA A 37 -6.37 0.71 -11.37
C ALA A 37 -4.92 1.17 -11.17
N LEU A 38 -4.00 0.58 -11.95
CA LEU A 38 -2.59 0.97 -11.97
C LEU A 38 -2.19 1.45 -13.35
N THR A 39 -1.41 2.53 -13.41
CA THR A 39 -0.72 2.94 -14.62
C THR A 39 0.49 2.04 -14.89
N ARG A 40 0.98 2.06 -16.13
CA ARG A 40 2.21 1.33 -16.50
C ARG A 40 3.41 1.74 -15.65
N VAL A 41 3.54 3.03 -15.34
CA VAL A 41 4.64 3.58 -14.53
C VAL A 41 4.55 3.07 -13.10
N GLN A 42 3.36 3.13 -12.50
CA GLN A 42 3.11 2.62 -11.16
C GLN A 42 3.43 1.12 -11.04
N LEU A 43 2.98 0.30 -11.98
CA LEU A 43 3.26 -1.13 -11.98
C LEU A 43 4.76 -1.42 -12.11
N ARG A 44 5.47 -0.69 -13.00
CA ARG A 44 6.92 -0.82 -13.16
C ARG A 44 7.67 -0.48 -11.86
N THR A 45 7.28 0.60 -11.20
CA THR A 45 7.88 1.02 -9.92
C THR A 45 7.65 -0.03 -8.83
N LEU A 46 6.43 -0.58 -8.74
CA LEU A 46 6.12 -1.67 -7.81
C LEU A 46 6.98 -2.92 -8.10
N SER A 47 7.10 -3.32 -9.36
CA SER A 47 7.91 -4.47 -9.74
C SER A 47 9.40 -4.27 -9.43
N ALA A 48 9.94 -3.07 -9.66
CA ALA A 48 11.32 -2.76 -9.31
C ALA A 48 11.53 -2.78 -7.79
N ALA A 49 10.63 -2.13 -7.03
CA ALA A 49 10.67 -2.14 -5.57
C ALA A 49 10.59 -3.56 -4.99
N ALA A 50 9.73 -4.43 -5.52
CA ALA A 50 9.67 -5.82 -5.07
C ALA A 50 11.00 -6.57 -5.28
N ARG A 51 11.65 -6.37 -6.42
CA ARG A 51 12.91 -7.05 -6.77
C ARG A 51 14.11 -6.52 -5.98
N GLU A 52 14.12 -5.22 -5.69
CA GLU A 52 15.29 -4.55 -5.08
C GLU A 52 15.18 -4.46 -3.56
N LEU A 53 13.97 -4.38 -3.02
CA LEU A 53 13.73 -4.22 -1.59
C LEU A 53 13.17 -5.48 -0.91
N GLY A 54 12.63 -6.42 -1.68
CA GLY A 54 12.02 -7.66 -1.18
C GLY A 54 12.44 -8.90 -1.97
N ASP A 55 11.51 -9.82 -2.18
CA ASP A 55 11.75 -11.11 -2.83
C ASP A 55 11.40 -11.18 -4.33
N GLY A 56 11.05 -10.04 -4.93
CA GLY A 56 10.62 -9.93 -6.32
C GLY A 56 9.15 -10.22 -6.57
N THR A 57 8.36 -10.56 -5.56
CA THR A 57 6.94 -10.92 -5.72
C THR A 57 6.01 -9.74 -5.44
N LEU A 58 4.98 -9.61 -6.28
CA LEU A 58 3.83 -8.74 -6.03
C LEU A 58 2.59 -9.59 -5.81
N GLU A 59 1.93 -9.43 -4.68
CA GLU A 59 0.70 -10.14 -4.36
C GLU A 59 -0.53 -9.23 -4.50
N LEU A 60 -1.56 -9.71 -5.18
CA LEU A 60 -2.85 -9.02 -5.27
C LEU A 60 -3.72 -9.39 -4.07
N THR A 61 -4.39 -8.40 -3.50
CA THR A 61 -5.36 -8.63 -2.41
C THR A 61 -6.78 -8.70 -2.93
N SER A 62 -7.68 -9.31 -2.14
CA SER A 62 -9.13 -9.34 -2.42
C SER A 62 -9.80 -7.96 -2.53
N ARG A 63 -9.13 -6.88 -2.12
CA ARG A 63 -9.59 -5.49 -2.25
C ARG A 63 -8.86 -4.69 -3.33
N GLY A 64 -8.20 -5.36 -4.27
CA GLY A 64 -7.50 -4.71 -5.39
C GLY A 64 -6.24 -3.92 -5.01
N ASN A 65 -5.73 -4.09 -3.78
CA ASN A 65 -4.41 -3.57 -3.39
C ASN A 65 -3.30 -4.52 -3.82
N VAL A 66 -2.06 -4.02 -3.75
CA VAL A 66 -0.83 -4.79 -3.96
C VAL A 66 -0.08 -4.95 -2.64
N GLN A 67 0.56 -6.09 -2.42
CA GLN A 67 1.44 -6.34 -1.28
C GLN A 67 2.86 -6.70 -1.75
N LEU A 68 3.84 -6.19 -1.01
CA LEU A 68 5.25 -6.53 -1.12
C LEU A 68 5.65 -7.24 0.18
N ARG A 69 6.33 -8.38 0.05
CA ARG A 69 6.74 -9.22 1.19
C ARG A 69 8.25 -9.29 1.30
N ARG A 70 8.71 -9.80 2.44
CA ARG A 70 10.13 -10.06 2.73
C ARG A 70 10.99 -8.82 2.51
N LEU A 71 10.42 -7.65 2.80
CA LEU A 71 11.12 -6.38 2.65
C LEU A 71 12.30 -6.34 3.61
N ARG A 72 13.45 -5.89 3.11
CA ARG A 72 14.65 -5.67 3.90
C ARG A 72 14.37 -4.66 5.01
N ALA A 73 14.88 -4.91 6.20
CA ALA A 73 14.74 -3.98 7.32
C ALA A 73 15.28 -2.59 6.94
N GLY A 74 14.53 -1.53 7.25
CA GLY A 74 14.93 -0.15 6.95
C GLY A 74 14.67 0.30 5.51
N SER A 75 13.97 -0.49 4.69
CA SER A 75 13.58 -0.09 3.32
C SER A 75 12.34 0.80 3.26
N GLU A 76 11.68 1.05 4.38
CA GLU A 76 10.44 1.84 4.46
C GLU A 76 10.58 3.25 3.87
N PRO A 77 11.65 4.03 4.16
CA PRO A 77 11.81 5.35 3.57
C PRO A 77 11.93 5.30 2.05
N GLU A 78 12.75 4.39 1.53
CA GLU A 78 12.98 4.25 0.09
C GLU A 78 11.73 3.74 -0.63
N LEU A 79 11.00 2.77 -0.04
CA LEU A 79 9.73 2.32 -0.58
C LEU A 79 8.72 3.47 -0.59
N GLY A 80 8.64 4.24 0.48
CA GLY A 80 7.80 5.43 0.60
C GLY A 80 8.07 6.44 -0.51
N ASP A 81 9.34 6.82 -0.71
CA ASP A 81 9.77 7.79 -1.72
C ASP A 81 9.42 7.34 -3.14
N ARG A 82 9.70 6.07 -3.46
CA ARG A 82 9.36 5.48 -4.77
C ARG A 82 7.86 5.51 -5.04
N LEU A 83 7.04 5.20 -4.02
CA LEU A 83 5.58 5.21 -4.15
C LEU A 83 5.00 6.62 -4.23
N ALA A 84 5.57 7.57 -3.48
CA ALA A 84 5.22 8.99 -3.56
C ALA A 84 5.48 9.55 -4.96
N ALA A 85 6.63 9.23 -5.54
CA ALA A 85 7.02 9.69 -6.88
C ALA A 85 6.05 9.24 -8.00
N VAL A 86 5.30 8.16 -7.79
CA VAL A 86 4.30 7.66 -8.75
C VAL A 86 2.85 7.83 -8.30
N GLY A 87 2.63 8.62 -7.23
CA GLY A 87 1.30 8.94 -6.72
C GLY A 87 0.57 7.78 -6.03
N LEU A 88 1.29 6.74 -5.60
CA LEU A 88 0.73 5.63 -4.81
C LEU A 88 0.80 5.87 -3.30
N LEU A 89 1.42 6.98 -2.89
CA LEU A 89 1.46 7.45 -1.51
C LEU A 89 0.88 8.88 -1.44
N PRO A 90 -0.46 9.05 -1.45
CA PRO A 90 -1.09 10.37 -1.59
C PRO A 90 -0.91 11.26 -0.35
N SER A 91 -0.67 10.68 0.82
CA SER A 91 -0.46 11.41 2.06
C SER A 91 0.37 10.59 3.03
N ALA A 92 1.47 11.15 3.54
CA ALA A 92 2.29 10.49 4.57
C ALA A 92 1.52 10.31 5.89
N THR A 93 0.56 11.18 6.19
CA THR A 93 -0.22 11.14 7.44
C THR A 93 -1.45 10.24 7.36
N HIS A 94 -1.88 9.86 6.15
CA HIS A 94 -3.13 9.11 5.92
C HIS A 94 -3.00 7.98 4.89
N GLU A 95 -1.79 7.45 4.68
CA GLU A 95 -1.53 6.35 3.73
C GLU A 95 -2.28 5.04 4.09
N THR A 96 -2.57 4.85 5.38
CA THR A 96 -3.28 3.67 5.89
C THR A 96 -4.80 3.72 5.71
N ALA A 97 -5.33 4.84 5.17
CA ALA A 97 -6.75 4.95 4.86
C ALA A 97 -7.24 3.75 4.04
N ARG A 98 -8.44 3.25 4.36
CA ARG A 98 -8.98 2.05 3.71
C ARG A 98 -9.09 2.26 2.20
N ASN A 99 -8.76 1.20 1.45
CA ASN A 99 -8.89 1.24 0.00
C ASN A 99 -10.34 1.47 -0.43
N VAL A 100 -10.54 2.31 -1.43
CA VAL A 100 -11.82 2.47 -2.13
C VAL A 100 -11.88 1.41 -3.22
N VAL A 101 -12.84 0.50 -3.15
CA VAL A 101 -13.03 -0.57 -4.14
C VAL A 101 -14.03 -0.11 -5.20
N ALA A 102 -13.70 -0.36 -6.46
CA ALA A 102 -14.57 -0.11 -7.60
C ALA A 102 -14.68 -1.37 -8.46
N SER A 103 -15.67 -1.41 -9.37
CA SER A 103 -15.76 -2.47 -10.38
C SER A 103 -14.52 -2.44 -11.28
N VAL A 104 -13.98 -3.61 -11.62
CA VAL A 104 -12.89 -3.74 -12.60
C VAL A 104 -13.33 -3.37 -14.02
N LEU A 105 -14.64 -3.29 -14.25
CA LEU A 105 -15.24 -2.88 -15.53
C LEU A 105 -15.61 -1.38 -15.57
N SER A 106 -15.38 -0.64 -14.49
CA SER A 106 -15.64 0.81 -14.45
C SER A 106 -14.97 1.52 -15.62
N GLY A 107 -15.74 2.33 -16.36
CA GLY A 107 -15.26 3.05 -17.56
C GLY A 107 -15.02 2.18 -18.80
N ARG A 108 -15.33 0.87 -18.75
CA ARG A 108 -15.25 -0.05 -19.90
C ARG A 108 -16.61 -0.61 -20.29
N VAL A 109 -17.45 -0.92 -19.32
CA VAL A 109 -18.82 -1.44 -19.52
C VAL A 109 -19.72 -0.78 -18.48
N GLY A 110 -20.83 -0.19 -18.93
CA GLY A 110 -21.84 0.49 -18.12
C GLY A 110 -23.22 0.09 -18.60
#